data_AF-A0A3N5KA31-F1
#
_entry.id   AF-A0A3N5KA31-F1
#
_cell.length_a   1.000
_cell.length_b   1.000
_cell.length_c   1.000
_cell.angle_alpha   90.00
_cell.angle_beta   90.00
_cell.angle_gamma   90.00
#
_symmetry.space_group_name_H-M   'P 1'
#
loop_
_entity.id
_entity.type
_entity.pdbx_description
1 polymer ?
#
loop_
_entity_poly.entity_id
_entity_poly.type
_entity_poly.pdbx_seq_one_letter_code
_entity_poly.pdbx_strand_id
1 'polypeptide(L)'
;MRTAPSPIPSIAWAGLILGAGLASGLVGLFAGLWGSLTVLAAAALIVSILAWRSAGRWRVRRAALAAPFPEAWRDVLRQWCDHYNRLPDDLQSRFEDDVRIFLAEKPITGVGVEVIDELRLLVSASAVTLSLGWPAYDWEHLNEILLYPDDFDRDYEFGEDDLSGEAHPWGTVILSVPALCQSFRDPDDAYHVGFHEFAHLLDLEQTHFDGIPLGFDDTA
;
A
#
# COMPACT_ATOMS: atom_id res chain seq x y z
N MET A 1 -7.10 -11.73 -13.26
CA MET A 1 -5.91 -12.45 -12.75
C MET A 1 -4.71 -11.53 -12.86
N ARG A 2 -4.23 -10.99 -11.73
CA ARG A 2 -2.99 -10.20 -11.71
C ARG A 2 -1.83 -11.17 -11.90
N THR A 3 -1.09 -11.03 -12.99
CA THR A 3 0.25 -11.63 -13.07
C THR A 3 1.15 -10.88 -12.11
N ALA A 4 2.02 -11.58 -11.37
CA ALA A 4 3.04 -10.94 -10.54
C ALA A 4 3.73 -9.84 -11.38
N PRO A 5 3.82 -8.59 -10.88
CA PRO A 5 4.38 -7.50 -11.67
C PRO A 5 5.78 -7.90 -12.13
N SER A 6 6.13 -7.64 -13.39
CA SER A 6 7.51 -7.83 -13.84
C SER A 6 8.44 -6.98 -12.95
N PRO A 7 9.68 -7.41 -12.66
CA PRO A 7 10.66 -6.51 -12.06
C PRO A 7 10.72 -5.21 -12.89
N ILE A 8 11.09 -4.10 -12.22
CA ILE A 8 11.15 -2.72 -12.75
C ILE A 8 11.32 -2.72 -14.29
N PRO A 9 10.42 -2.06 -15.06
CA PRO A 9 10.42 -2.14 -16.51
C PRO A 9 11.79 -1.79 -17.10
N SER A 10 12.22 -2.50 -18.14
CA SER A 10 13.56 -2.36 -18.75
C SER A 10 13.91 -0.91 -19.13
N ILE A 11 12.90 -0.10 -19.46
CA ILE A 11 13.02 1.32 -19.78
C ILE A 11 13.48 2.15 -18.57
N ALA A 12 13.01 1.83 -17.36
CA ALA A 12 13.43 2.53 -16.14
C ALA A 12 14.89 2.24 -15.77
N TRP A 13 15.36 1.01 -16.02
CA TRP A 13 16.79 0.66 -15.88
C TRP A 13 17.67 1.41 -16.88
N ALA A 14 17.24 1.50 -18.14
CA ALA A 14 17.97 2.22 -19.17
C ALA A 14 18.10 3.72 -18.83
N GLY A 15 17.05 4.34 -18.30
CA GLY A 15 17.06 5.73 -17.85
C GLY A 15 18.06 6.00 -16.71
N LEU A 16 18.08 5.15 -15.69
CA LEU A 16 19.02 5.26 -14.56
C LEU A 16 20.49 5.11 -15.00
N ILE A 17 20.78 4.17 -15.90
CA ILE A 17 22.13 3.94 -16.41
C ILE A 17 22.61 5.14 -17.26
N LEU A 18 21.75 5.66 -18.13
CA LEU A 18 22.06 6.84 -18.96
C LEU A 18 22.27 8.10 -18.10
N GLY A 19 21.41 8.32 -17.09
CA GLY A 19 21.53 9.45 -16.17
C GLY A 19 22.83 9.42 -15.35
N ALA A 20 23.20 8.24 -14.82
CA ALA A 20 24.47 8.05 -14.11
C ALA A 20 25.68 8.30 -15.01
N GLY A 21 25.64 7.84 -16.27
CA GLY A 21 26.71 8.07 -17.25
C GLY A 21 26.95 9.55 -17.55
N LEU A 22 25.89 10.34 -17.75
CA LEU A 22 25.97 11.78 -17.99
C LEU A 22 26.53 12.54 -16.77
N ALA A 23 26.07 12.20 -15.56
CA ALA A 23 26.55 12.81 -14.32
C ALA A 23 28.05 12.52 -14.08
N SER A 24 28.49 11.27 -14.27
CA SER A 24 29.89 10.89 -14.15
C SER A 24 30.80 11.59 -15.16
N GLY A 25 30.32 11.83 -16.39
CA GLY A 25 31.03 12.59 -17.41
C GLY A 25 31.23 14.05 -17.02
N LEU A 26 30.18 14.72 -16.50
CA LEU A 26 30.26 16.10 -16.03
C LEU A 26 31.19 16.26 -14.81
N VAL A 27 31.12 15.35 -13.83
CA VAL A 27 32.00 15.38 -12.66
C VAL A 27 33.45 15.09 -13.05
N GLY A 28 33.69 14.25 -14.05
CA GLY A 28 35.04 13.98 -14.56
C GLY A 28 35.75 15.19 -15.15
N LEU A 29 34.98 16.12 -15.74
CA LEU A 29 35.50 17.36 -16.31
C LEU A 29 35.97 18.36 -15.24
N PHE A 30 35.38 18.35 -14.04
CA PHE A 30 35.66 19.33 -12.98
C PHE A 30 36.46 18.76 -11.79
N ALA A 31 36.28 17.47 -11.45
CA ALA A 31 36.85 16.82 -10.28
C ALA A 31 37.84 15.68 -10.60
N GLY A 32 38.10 15.42 -11.89
CA GLY A 32 39.02 14.39 -12.37
C GLY A 32 38.50 12.95 -12.21
N LEU A 33 39.35 11.98 -12.55
CA LEU A 33 39.02 10.55 -12.62
C LEU A 33 38.42 10.00 -11.32
N TRP A 34 38.92 10.45 -10.18
CA TRP A 34 38.45 10.02 -8.86
C TRP A 34 37.02 10.50 -8.58
N GLY A 35 36.63 11.68 -9.07
CA GLY A 35 35.25 12.17 -8.98
C GLY A 35 34.28 11.37 -9.86
N SER A 36 34.69 10.95 -11.05
CA SER A 36 33.85 10.08 -11.90
C SER A 36 33.63 8.70 -11.28
N LEU A 37 34.68 8.10 -10.70
CA LEU A 37 34.61 6.78 -10.07
C LEU A 37 33.69 6.76 -8.84
N THR A 38 33.69 7.83 -8.02
CA THR A 38 32.78 7.90 -6.86
C THR A 38 31.33 8.01 -7.28
N VAL A 39 31.01 8.79 -8.33
CA VAL A 39 29.64 8.88 -8.87
C VAL A 39 29.17 7.53 -9.44
N LEU A 40 30.03 6.83 -10.19
CA LEU A 40 29.69 5.50 -10.72
C LEU A 40 29.49 4.47 -9.60
N ALA A 41 30.33 4.49 -8.58
CA ALA A 41 30.20 3.59 -7.43
C ALA A 41 28.91 3.87 -6.64
N ALA A 42 28.58 5.14 -6.41
CA ALA A 42 27.33 5.55 -5.76
C ALA A 42 26.10 5.15 -6.59
N ALA A 43 26.12 5.36 -7.90
CA ALA A 43 25.05 4.95 -8.80
C ALA A 43 24.87 3.42 -8.82
N ALA A 44 25.97 2.66 -8.89
CA ALA A 44 25.93 1.20 -8.83
C ALA A 44 25.37 0.69 -7.50
N LEU A 45 25.70 1.34 -6.37
CA LEU A 45 25.15 1.03 -5.06
C LEU A 45 23.64 1.29 -5.01
N ILE A 46 23.18 2.45 -5.48
CA ILE A 46 21.75 2.79 -5.54
C ILE A 46 20.98 1.79 -6.42
N VAL A 47 21.48 1.51 -7.62
CA VAL A 47 20.91 0.51 -8.54
C VAL A 47 20.83 -0.86 -7.89
N SER A 48 21.88 -1.28 -7.17
CA SER A 48 21.90 -2.57 -6.47
C SER A 48 20.86 -2.63 -5.35
N ILE A 49 20.69 -1.55 -4.58
CA ILE A 49 19.67 -1.45 -3.53
C ILE A 49 18.26 -1.52 -4.13
N LEU A 50 17.98 -0.77 -5.20
CA LEU A 50 16.68 -0.77 -5.88
C LEU A 50 16.37 -2.14 -6.50
N ALA A 51 17.37 -2.79 -7.13
CA ALA A 51 17.23 -4.12 -7.69
C ALA A 51 16.92 -5.15 -6.58
N TRP A 52 17.63 -5.08 -5.45
CA TRP A 52 17.38 -5.98 -4.33
C TRP A 52 15.98 -5.79 -3.72
N ARG A 53 15.56 -4.54 -3.48
CA ARG A 53 14.21 -4.23 -2.97
C ARG A 53 13.10 -4.70 -3.93
N SER A 54 13.24 -4.41 -5.22
CA SER A 54 12.28 -4.83 -6.24
C SER A 54 12.20 -6.36 -6.39
N ALA A 55 13.34 -7.04 -6.35
CA ALA A 55 13.40 -8.50 -6.38
C ALA A 55 12.77 -9.12 -5.12
N GLY A 56 12.94 -8.50 -3.96
CA GLY A 56 12.30 -8.91 -2.71
C GLY A 56 10.78 -8.84 -2.81
N ARG A 57 10.23 -7.67 -3.19
CA ARG A 57 8.78 -7.48 -3.39
C ARG A 57 8.21 -8.46 -4.41
N TRP A 58 8.89 -8.63 -5.54
CA TRP A 58 8.49 -9.58 -6.57
C TRP A 58 8.40 -11.02 -6.04
N ARG A 59 9.37 -11.47 -5.23
CA ARG A 59 9.35 -12.81 -4.62
C ARG A 59 8.16 -12.98 -3.68
N VAL A 60 7.89 -11.97 -2.84
CA VAL A 60 6.75 -11.98 -1.90
C VAL A 60 5.43 -12.07 -2.65
N ARG A 61 5.18 -11.19 -3.62
CA ARG A 61 3.97 -11.22 -4.45
C ARG A 61 3.80 -12.53 -5.20
N ARG A 62 4.89 -13.04 -5.80
CA ARG A 62 4.87 -14.32 -6.50
C ARG A 62 4.53 -15.49 -5.56
N ALA A 63 5.06 -15.48 -4.34
CA ALA A 63 4.74 -16.49 -3.34
C ALA A 63 3.27 -16.40 -2.88
N ALA A 64 2.77 -15.19 -2.62
CA ALA A 64 1.38 -14.95 -2.22
C ALA A 64 0.36 -15.41 -3.29
N LEU A 65 0.72 -15.26 -4.57
CA LEU A 65 -0.11 -15.66 -5.70
C LEU A 65 0.11 -17.12 -6.16
N ALA A 66 1.06 -17.86 -5.57
CA ALA A 66 1.39 -19.22 -6.02
C ALA A 66 0.31 -20.25 -5.66
N ALA A 67 -0.37 -20.06 -4.53
CA ALA A 67 -1.50 -20.89 -4.11
C ALA A 67 -2.82 -20.30 -4.63
N PRO A 68 -3.91 -21.08 -4.75
CA PRO A 68 -5.23 -20.50 -4.95
C PRO A 68 -5.70 -19.71 -3.71
N PHE A 69 -6.65 -18.80 -3.89
CA PHE A 69 -7.27 -18.09 -2.78
C PHE A 69 -8.05 -19.08 -1.88
N PRO A 70 -7.80 -19.12 -0.55
CA PRO A 70 -8.45 -20.08 0.35
C PRO A 70 -9.98 -19.92 0.38
N GLU A 71 -10.72 -21.03 0.35
CA GLU A 71 -12.20 -20.96 0.40
C GLU A 71 -12.70 -20.37 1.71
N ALA A 72 -12.07 -20.70 2.86
CA ALA A 72 -12.45 -20.13 4.15
C ALA A 72 -12.34 -18.59 4.16
N TRP A 73 -11.33 -18.03 3.50
CA TRP A 73 -11.20 -16.58 3.36
C TRP A 73 -12.28 -16.01 2.45
N ARG A 74 -12.66 -16.76 1.41
CA ARG A 74 -13.74 -16.37 0.49
C ARG A 74 -15.08 -16.34 1.21
N ASP A 75 -15.33 -17.29 2.10
CA ASP A 75 -16.54 -17.34 2.93
C ASP A 75 -16.62 -16.13 3.87
N VAL A 76 -15.49 -15.72 4.48
CA VAL A 76 -15.43 -14.49 5.29
C VAL A 76 -15.73 -13.26 4.44
N LEU A 77 -15.11 -13.11 3.27
CA LEU A 77 -15.38 -11.97 2.39
C LEU A 77 -16.84 -11.93 1.94
N ARG A 78 -17.43 -13.08 1.60
CA ARG A 78 -18.86 -13.17 1.24
C ARG A 78 -19.78 -12.80 2.40
N GLN A 79 -19.42 -13.19 3.62
CA GLN A 79 -20.22 -12.92 4.80
C GLN A 79 -20.19 -11.45 5.20
N TRP A 80 -19.03 -10.82 5.16
CA TRP A 80 -18.82 -9.49 5.74
C TRP A 80 -18.80 -8.35 4.73
N CYS A 81 -18.35 -8.60 3.49
CA CYS A 81 -18.08 -7.55 2.51
C CYS A 81 -19.19 -7.50 1.44
N ASP A 82 -20.27 -6.76 1.71
CA ASP A 82 -21.38 -6.62 0.74
C ASP A 82 -20.91 -6.13 -0.65
N HIS A 83 -19.97 -5.19 -0.68
CA HIS A 83 -19.38 -4.69 -1.93
C HIS A 83 -18.64 -5.77 -2.72
N TYR A 84 -17.96 -6.72 -2.06
CA TYR A 84 -17.28 -7.83 -2.72
C TYR A 84 -18.29 -8.74 -3.45
N ASN A 85 -19.44 -9.01 -2.83
CA ASN A 85 -20.51 -9.81 -3.43
C ASN A 85 -21.12 -9.15 -4.68
N ARG A 86 -21.05 -7.82 -4.78
CA ARG A 86 -21.56 -7.04 -5.92
C ARG A 86 -20.56 -6.94 -7.08
N LEU A 87 -19.32 -7.37 -6.89
CA LEU A 87 -18.31 -7.32 -7.95
C LEU A 87 -18.59 -8.40 -9.02
N PRO A 88 -18.39 -8.09 -10.32
CA PRO A 88 -18.27 -9.09 -11.37
C PRO A 88 -17.15 -10.11 -11.11
N ASP A 89 -17.27 -11.33 -11.65
CA ASP A 89 -16.35 -12.45 -11.40
C ASP A 89 -14.86 -12.12 -11.70
N ASP A 90 -14.60 -11.31 -12.73
CA ASP A 90 -13.25 -10.89 -13.09
C ASP A 90 -12.65 -9.92 -12.06
N LEU A 91 -13.48 -9.02 -11.51
CA LEU A 91 -13.12 -8.10 -10.44
C LEU A 91 -13.02 -8.80 -9.09
N GLN A 92 -13.86 -9.79 -8.78
CA GLN A 92 -13.72 -10.63 -7.58
C GLN A 92 -12.38 -11.37 -7.60
N SER A 93 -12.04 -12.00 -8.73
CA SER A 93 -10.76 -12.69 -8.89
C SER A 93 -9.58 -11.75 -8.68
N ARG A 94 -9.68 -10.51 -9.17
CA ARG A 94 -8.64 -9.49 -8.96
C ARG A 94 -8.60 -8.99 -7.52
N PHE A 95 -9.75 -8.79 -6.88
CA PHE A 95 -9.85 -8.41 -5.48
C PHE A 95 -9.15 -9.44 -4.58
N GLU A 96 -9.38 -10.73 -4.84
CA GLU A 96 -8.71 -11.84 -4.12
C GLU A 96 -7.19 -11.87 -4.33
N ASP A 97 -6.71 -11.58 -5.54
CA ASP A 97 -5.28 -11.42 -5.81
C ASP A 97 -4.70 -10.24 -4.99
N ASP A 98 -5.41 -9.11 -4.98
CA ASP A 98 -4.99 -7.88 -4.32
C ASP A 98 -5.00 -8.01 -2.79
N VAL A 99 -5.98 -8.71 -2.22
CA VAL A 99 -6.03 -9.06 -0.79
C VAL A 99 -4.82 -9.92 -0.39
N ARG A 100 -4.47 -10.93 -1.19
CA ARG A 100 -3.31 -11.79 -0.89
C ARG A 100 -2.00 -11.03 -0.96
N ILE A 101 -1.86 -10.15 -1.95
CA ILE A 101 -0.69 -9.27 -2.06
C ILE A 101 -0.63 -8.34 -0.85
N PHE A 102 -1.75 -7.70 -0.49
CA PHE A 102 -1.83 -6.79 0.66
C PHE A 102 -1.40 -7.50 1.95
N LEU A 103 -1.99 -8.66 2.25
CA LEU A 103 -1.66 -9.46 3.43
C LEU A 103 -0.21 -9.96 3.48
N ALA A 104 0.42 -10.14 2.32
CA ALA A 104 1.81 -10.57 2.24
C ALA A 104 2.80 -9.41 2.40
N GLU A 105 2.39 -8.18 2.09
CA GLU A 105 3.25 -6.99 2.11
C GLU A 105 3.03 -6.10 3.33
N LYS A 106 1.84 -6.11 3.91
CA LYS A 106 1.41 -5.16 4.95
C LYS A 106 1.23 -5.86 6.29
N PRO A 107 2.12 -5.61 7.28
CA PRO A 107 1.96 -6.17 8.61
C PRO A 107 0.71 -5.59 9.27
N ILE A 108 -0.07 -6.46 9.91
CA ILE A 108 -1.23 -6.13 10.73
C ILE A 108 -0.90 -6.61 12.14
N THR A 109 -0.79 -5.67 13.06
CA THR A 109 -0.34 -5.90 14.44
C THR A 109 -1.46 -5.56 15.40
N GLY A 110 -1.78 -6.49 16.30
CA GLY A 110 -2.78 -6.27 17.35
C GLY A 110 -2.12 -5.75 18.62
N VAL A 111 -2.60 -4.61 19.12
CA VAL A 111 -2.19 -4.02 20.39
C VAL A 111 -3.23 -4.41 21.44
N GLY A 112 -2.94 -5.48 22.18
CA GLY A 112 -3.91 -6.03 23.15
C GLY A 112 -5.06 -6.83 22.51
N VAL A 113 -4.97 -7.14 21.22
CA VAL A 113 -5.93 -7.97 20.48
C VAL A 113 -5.23 -9.06 19.68
N GLU A 114 -5.82 -10.25 19.61
CA GLU A 114 -5.34 -11.32 18.73
C GLU A 114 -5.83 -11.07 17.30
N VAL A 115 -4.88 -11.00 16.35
CA VAL A 115 -5.18 -10.73 14.94
C VAL A 115 -5.52 -12.03 14.22
N ILE A 116 -6.81 -12.41 14.26
CA ILE A 116 -7.36 -13.55 13.53
C ILE A 116 -7.55 -13.26 12.03
N ASP A 117 -7.70 -14.31 11.22
CA ASP A 117 -7.82 -14.19 9.76
C ASP A 117 -8.99 -13.30 9.33
N GLU A 118 -10.10 -13.33 10.06
CA GLU A 118 -11.26 -12.48 9.83
C GLU A 118 -10.87 -11.00 9.87
N LEU A 119 -10.18 -10.56 10.93
CA LEU A 119 -9.75 -9.17 11.07
C LEU A 119 -8.75 -8.78 9.97
N ARG A 120 -7.83 -9.68 9.64
CA ARG A 120 -6.86 -9.46 8.55
C ARG A 120 -7.57 -9.23 7.22
N LEU A 121 -8.63 -9.99 6.95
CA LEU A 121 -9.43 -9.88 5.73
C LEU A 121 -10.26 -8.59 5.71
N LEU A 122 -10.87 -8.18 6.82
CA LEU A 122 -11.63 -6.92 6.89
C LEU A 122 -10.74 -5.69 6.67
N VAL A 123 -9.54 -5.67 7.27
CA VAL A 123 -8.54 -4.62 7.03
C VAL A 123 -8.14 -4.59 5.56
N SER A 124 -7.82 -5.76 5.00
CA SER A 124 -7.38 -5.86 3.60
C SER A 124 -8.49 -5.46 2.63
N ALA A 125 -9.73 -5.87 2.90
CA ALA A 125 -10.89 -5.49 2.09
C ALA A 125 -11.11 -3.98 2.11
N SER A 126 -10.92 -3.33 3.26
CA SER A 126 -11.02 -1.87 3.39
C SER A 126 -10.06 -1.16 2.42
N ALA A 127 -8.79 -1.56 2.41
CA ALA A 127 -7.77 -0.98 1.54
C ALA A 127 -7.98 -1.35 0.06
N VAL A 128 -8.20 -2.64 -0.22
CA VAL A 128 -8.30 -3.16 -1.60
C VAL A 128 -9.53 -2.61 -2.31
N THR A 129 -10.64 -2.36 -1.61
CA THR A 129 -11.83 -1.73 -2.20
C THR A 129 -11.52 -0.35 -2.79
N LEU A 130 -10.71 0.45 -2.09
CA LEU A 130 -10.31 1.77 -2.59
C LEU A 130 -9.34 1.64 -3.77
N SER A 131 -8.39 0.70 -3.72
CA SER A 131 -7.38 0.56 -4.77
C SER A 131 -7.83 -0.25 -5.99
N LEU A 132 -8.97 -0.94 -5.94
CA LEU A 132 -9.45 -1.80 -7.02
C LEU A 132 -9.65 -1.02 -8.34
N GLY A 133 -9.99 0.26 -8.26
CA GLY A 133 -10.11 1.15 -9.43
C GLY A 133 -8.78 1.41 -10.16
N TRP A 134 -7.63 1.19 -9.51
CA TRP A 134 -6.31 1.51 -10.04
C TRP A 134 -5.39 0.27 -10.08
N PRO A 135 -5.34 -0.46 -11.20
CA PRO A 135 -4.56 -1.71 -11.34
C PRO A 135 -3.07 -1.60 -11.03
N ALA A 136 -2.48 -0.43 -11.20
CA ALA A 136 -1.07 -0.18 -10.93
C ALA A 136 -0.82 0.39 -9.52
N TYR A 137 -1.86 0.68 -8.75
CA TYR A 137 -1.70 1.26 -7.42
C TYR A 137 -1.20 0.20 -6.43
N ASP A 138 -0.22 0.62 -5.63
CA ASP A 138 0.44 -0.16 -4.59
C ASP A 138 0.54 0.72 -3.34
N TRP A 139 0.23 0.17 -2.18
CA TRP A 139 0.27 0.87 -0.88
C TRP A 139 1.71 1.10 -0.38
N GLU A 140 2.62 1.64 -1.20
CA GLU A 140 4.07 1.70 -0.88
C GLU A 140 4.38 2.45 0.42
N HIS A 141 3.61 3.49 0.75
CA HIS A 141 3.83 4.33 1.93
C HIS A 141 3.16 3.80 3.19
N LEU A 142 2.31 2.78 3.08
CA LEU A 142 1.76 2.06 4.24
C LEU A 142 2.80 1.10 4.81
N ASN A 143 3.30 1.40 6.00
CA ASN A 143 4.28 0.62 6.73
C ASN A 143 3.62 -0.45 7.62
N GLU A 144 2.55 -0.10 8.34
CA GLU A 144 1.90 -0.99 9.30
C GLU A 144 0.44 -0.61 9.56
N ILE A 145 -0.37 -1.61 9.94
CA ILE A 145 -1.72 -1.42 10.47
C ILE A 145 -1.76 -1.88 11.92
N LEU A 146 -2.25 -1.03 12.82
CA LEU A 146 -2.44 -1.34 14.23
C LEU A 146 -3.92 -1.56 14.53
N LEU A 147 -4.24 -2.68 15.18
CA LEU A 147 -5.58 -3.00 15.64
C LEU A 147 -5.66 -2.86 17.16
N TYR A 148 -6.64 -2.09 17.65
CA TYR A 148 -6.92 -1.90 19.07
C TYR A 148 -8.27 -2.52 19.46
N PRO A 149 -8.39 -3.05 20.70
CA PRO A 149 -9.61 -3.73 21.16
C PRO A 149 -10.76 -2.75 21.45
N ASP A 150 -10.45 -1.50 21.80
CA ASP A 150 -11.42 -0.50 22.25
C ASP A 150 -11.64 0.60 21.20
N ASP A 151 -12.79 1.28 21.27
CA ASP A 151 -13.03 2.50 20.52
C ASP A 151 -12.18 3.65 21.07
N PHE A 152 -11.69 4.50 20.18
CA PHE A 152 -11.02 5.75 20.51
C PHE A 152 -11.79 6.92 19.87
N ASP A 153 -11.81 8.09 20.52
CA ASP A 153 -12.37 9.29 19.88
C ASP A 153 -11.49 9.69 18.69
N ARG A 154 -11.97 10.59 17.82
CA ARG A 154 -11.28 11.01 16.57
C ARG A 154 -9.86 11.55 16.80
N ASP A 155 -9.57 11.96 18.03
CA ASP A 155 -8.25 12.45 18.47
C ASP A 155 -7.36 11.36 19.08
N TYR A 156 -7.76 10.08 18.95
CA TYR A 156 -7.06 8.92 19.52
C TYR A 156 -6.83 9.05 21.04
N GLU A 157 -7.74 9.72 21.75
CA GLU A 157 -7.70 9.81 23.20
C GLU A 157 -8.11 8.46 23.80
N PHE A 158 -7.13 7.75 24.38
CA PHE A 158 -7.37 6.65 25.30
C PHE A 158 -7.53 7.24 26.71
N GLY A 159 -8.47 6.74 27.51
CA GLY A 159 -8.73 7.31 28.85
C GLY A 159 -7.47 7.52 29.70
N GLU A 160 -7.38 8.68 30.36
CA GLU A 160 -6.32 9.25 31.22
C GLU A 160 -4.84 9.20 30.74
N ASP A 161 -4.45 8.30 29.84
CA ASP A 161 -3.14 8.27 29.20
C ASP A 161 -3.27 8.74 27.74
N ASP A 162 -3.09 10.05 27.58
CA ASP A 162 -3.02 10.83 26.36
C ASP A 162 -2.13 10.18 25.29
N LEU A 163 -2.73 9.70 24.19
CA LEU A 163 -2.06 9.59 22.90
C LEU A 163 -2.28 10.85 22.02
N SER A 164 -2.97 11.87 22.55
CA SER A 164 -3.35 13.11 21.84
C SER A 164 -2.19 14.02 21.43
N GLY A 165 -0.95 13.67 21.80
CA GLY A 165 0.25 14.47 21.50
C GLY A 165 1.13 13.97 20.37
N GLU A 166 0.92 12.75 19.85
CA GLU A 166 1.81 12.15 18.87
C GLU A 166 1.13 12.07 17.50
N ALA A 167 1.45 13.03 16.64
CA ALA A 167 1.12 12.95 15.22
C ALA A 167 1.39 11.53 14.70
N HIS A 168 0.38 10.89 14.10
CA HIS A 168 0.50 9.52 13.61
C HIS A 168 1.82 9.34 12.86
N PRO A 169 2.61 8.32 13.20
CA PRO A 169 3.79 8.00 12.42
C PRO A 169 3.39 7.85 10.95
N TRP A 170 4.09 8.57 10.07
CA TRP A 170 3.80 8.56 8.64
C TRP A 170 3.79 7.10 8.11
N GLY A 171 2.69 6.73 7.44
CA GLY A 171 2.49 5.40 6.91
C GLY A 171 1.93 4.37 7.89
N THR A 172 1.33 4.77 9.00
CA THR A 172 0.61 3.85 9.90
C THR A 172 -0.89 4.09 9.84
N VAL A 173 -1.68 3.02 9.74
CA VAL A 173 -3.14 3.06 9.93
C VAL A 173 -3.46 2.49 11.30
N ILE A 174 -4.32 3.15 12.06
CA ILE A 174 -4.78 2.67 13.36
C ILE A 174 -6.29 2.44 13.26
N LEU A 175 -6.75 1.26 13.66
CA LEU A 175 -8.16 0.89 13.60
C LEU A 175 -8.61 0.31 14.93
N SER A 176 -9.81 0.70 15.34
CA SER A 176 -10.54 0.01 16.40
C SER A 176 -11.25 -1.22 15.82
N VAL A 177 -11.07 -2.37 16.45
CA VAL A 177 -11.72 -3.63 16.05
C VAL A 177 -13.25 -3.54 16.09
N PRO A 178 -13.90 -3.04 17.17
CA PRO A 178 -15.35 -2.87 17.18
C PRO A 178 -15.84 -1.93 16.07
N ALA A 179 -15.21 -0.76 15.88
CA ALA A 179 -15.56 0.16 14.80
C ALA A 179 -15.41 -0.47 13.40
N LEU A 180 -14.31 -1.19 13.16
CA LEU A 180 -14.08 -1.91 11.90
C LEU A 180 -15.17 -2.95 11.64
N CYS A 181 -15.45 -3.80 12.63
CA CYS A 181 -16.51 -4.80 12.52
C CYS A 181 -17.88 -4.16 12.29
N GLN A 182 -18.17 -3.03 12.94
CA GLN A 182 -19.42 -2.30 12.78
C GLN A 182 -19.57 -1.75 11.37
N SER A 183 -18.51 -1.18 10.80
CA SER A 183 -18.51 -0.64 9.43
C SER A 183 -18.84 -1.69 8.35
N PHE A 184 -18.49 -2.96 8.58
CA PHE A 184 -18.87 -4.05 7.67
C PHE A 184 -20.27 -4.63 7.94
N ARG A 185 -20.79 -4.49 9.16
CA ARG A 185 -22.14 -4.98 9.52
C ARG A 185 -23.24 -4.04 9.04
N ASP A 186 -22.98 -2.74 8.96
CA ASP A 186 -23.91 -1.74 8.48
C ASP A 186 -23.38 -1.06 7.21
N PRO A 187 -23.49 -1.71 6.04
CA PRO A 187 -22.94 -1.19 4.79
C PRO A 187 -23.67 0.05 4.26
N ASP A 188 -24.86 0.37 4.80
CA ASP A 188 -25.64 1.56 4.46
C ASP A 188 -25.28 2.77 5.35
N ASP A 189 -24.42 2.57 6.37
CA ASP A 189 -23.86 3.67 7.15
C ASP A 189 -23.05 4.61 6.23
N ALA A 190 -23.22 5.92 6.44
CA ALA A 190 -22.46 6.93 5.74
C ALA A 190 -20.97 6.89 6.13
N TYR A 191 -20.62 6.22 7.23
CA TYR A 191 -19.25 6.16 7.75
C TYR A 191 -18.72 4.73 7.83
N HIS A 192 -17.63 4.48 7.09
CA HIS A 192 -16.86 3.23 7.19
C HIS A 192 -15.44 3.55 7.63
N VAL A 193 -15.06 3.19 8.86
CA VAL A 193 -13.78 3.58 9.47
C VAL A 193 -12.58 3.12 8.65
N GLY A 194 -12.60 1.88 8.14
CA GLY A 194 -11.54 1.38 7.28
C GLY A 194 -11.34 2.22 6.02
N PHE A 195 -12.42 2.56 5.32
CA PHE A 195 -12.34 3.42 4.14
C PHE A 195 -11.86 4.82 4.48
N HIS A 196 -12.29 5.38 5.61
CA HIS A 196 -11.87 6.70 6.07
C HIS A 196 -10.35 6.77 6.30
N GLU A 197 -9.80 5.86 7.10
CA GLU A 197 -8.36 5.88 7.43
C GLU A 197 -7.49 5.59 6.20
N PHE A 198 -7.88 4.62 5.36
CA PHE A 198 -7.14 4.35 4.13
C PHE A 198 -7.27 5.47 3.11
N ALA A 199 -8.41 6.19 3.07
CA ALA A 199 -8.56 7.38 2.23
C ALA A 199 -7.68 8.55 2.71
N HIS A 200 -7.49 8.72 4.01
CA HIS A 200 -6.54 9.69 4.53
C HIS A 200 -5.10 9.39 4.11
N LEU A 201 -4.70 8.12 4.10
CA LEU A 201 -3.40 7.75 3.53
C LEU A 201 -3.31 8.04 2.03
N LEU A 202 -4.36 7.74 1.27
CA LEU A 202 -4.42 8.09 -0.15
C LEU A 202 -4.29 9.60 -0.36
N ASP A 203 -5.04 10.41 0.38
CA ASP A 203 -5.01 11.86 0.29
C ASP A 203 -3.62 12.42 0.66
N LEU A 204 -3.00 11.89 1.72
CA LEU A 204 -1.62 12.23 2.09
C LEU A 204 -0.61 11.88 0.99
N GLU A 205 -0.74 10.72 0.34
CA GLU A 205 0.05 10.37 -0.85
C GLU A 205 -0.26 11.31 -2.04
N GLN A 206 -1.49 11.80 -2.13
CA GLN A 206 -1.99 12.70 -3.17
C GLN A 206 -1.88 14.19 -2.80
N THR A 207 -1.22 14.58 -1.72
CA THR A 207 -0.95 16.01 -1.44
C THR A 207 0.07 16.65 -2.43
N HIS A 208 0.44 15.92 -3.50
CA HIS A 208 1.04 16.43 -4.74
C HIS A 208 0.10 16.30 -5.97
N PHE A 209 -1.20 16.15 -5.76
CA PHE A 209 -2.22 16.00 -6.79
C PHE A 209 -3.10 17.25 -6.79
N ASP A 210 -2.91 18.11 -7.79
CA ASP A 210 -3.56 19.42 -7.93
C ASP A 210 -5.08 19.33 -8.23
N GLY A 211 -5.71 18.18 -7.98
CA GLY A 211 -7.15 17.95 -8.14
C GLY A 211 -7.66 17.98 -9.59
N ILE A 212 -6.78 18.05 -10.60
CA ILE A 212 -7.18 18.06 -12.01
C ILE A 212 -7.08 16.64 -12.59
N PRO A 213 -8.20 16.03 -13.02
CA PRO A 213 -8.15 14.79 -13.81
C PRO A 213 -7.42 15.06 -15.13
N LEU A 214 -6.52 14.15 -15.55
CA LEU A 214 -5.84 14.23 -16.84
C LEU A 214 -6.89 14.33 -17.97
N GLY A 215 -7.03 15.53 -18.54
CA GLY A 215 -8.05 15.86 -19.54
C GLY A 215 -8.79 17.19 -19.31
N PHE A 216 -8.60 17.87 -18.18
CA PHE A 216 -9.20 19.19 -17.88
C PHE A 216 -8.17 20.29 -17.62
N ASP A 217 -7.06 20.28 -18.36
CA ASP A 217 -6.16 21.43 -18.38
C ASP A 217 -6.81 22.52 -19.24
N ASP A 218 -7.43 23.51 -18.61
CA ASP A 218 -7.86 24.76 -19.26
C ASP A 218 -6.61 25.58 -19.64
N THR A 219 -5.88 25.10 -20.65
CA THR A 219 -4.98 25.93 -21.44
C THR A 219 -5.56 26.07 -22.84
N ALA A 220 -6.54 26.95 -22.93
CA ALA A 220 -6.87 27.69 -24.15
C ALA A 220 -6.07 29.00 -24.19
#